data_AF-A0A519TPN2-F1
#
_entry.id   AF-A0A519TPN2-F1
#
_cell.length_a   1.000
_cell.length_b   1.000
_cell.length_c   1.000
_cell.angle_alpha   90.00
_cell.angle_beta   90.00
_cell.angle_gamma   90.00
#
_symmetry.space_group_name_H-M   'P 1'
#
loop_
_entity.id
_entity.type
_entity.pdbx_description
1 polymer ?
#
loop_
_entity_poly.entity_id
_entity_poly.type
_entity_poly.pdbx_seq_one_letter_code
_entity_poly.pdbx_strand_id
1 'polypeptide(L)'
;RDYHALVLAGGSTIPRDLNAPGRSAKGIHYAMDFLKQQNKRVSLRQFEGEEIKATGKNVIVIGGGDTGSDCIGTSNRQGAKSVTQFEIMPMPPEVRAAHMPWPSYPMLLKVTSSHEEGVSRTWAVNTKEFIADENGNLAALKVVNVEWDIDANGRATGFKEVEGTERTYACELVLLAMGFLYPQKQGLLEKLGVELDERGNVKAVEGVYQTNIPKIFAAGDMRRGQSLVVWAISEGRETARKIDEYLMGYSKLPSKDAIAYA
;
A
#
# COMPACT_ATOMS: atom_id res chain seq x y z
N ARG A 1 18.61 -3.96 -27.46
CA ARG A 1 17.47 -3.96 -28.42
C ARG A 1 17.19 -5.39 -28.91
N ASP A 2 17.59 -6.38 -28.11
CA ASP A 2 17.94 -7.73 -28.60
C ASP A 2 16.98 -8.81 -28.06
N TYR A 3 15.91 -8.37 -27.40
CA TYR A 3 14.86 -9.24 -26.87
C TYR A 3 13.63 -9.21 -27.78
N HIS A 4 13.08 -10.40 -28.05
CA HIS A 4 11.87 -10.57 -28.86
C HIS A 4 10.59 -10.12 -28.15
N ALA A 5 10.56 -10.19 -26.81
CA ALA A 5 9.48 -9.67 -25.97
C ALA A 5 10.04 -9.14 -24.63
N LEU A 6 9.32 -8.22 -23.99
CA LEU A 6 9.65 -7.64 -22.69
C LEU A 6 8.42 -7.69 -21.77
N VAL A 7 8.63 -8.04 -20.50
CA VAL A 7 7.58 -8.01 -19.47
C VAL A 7 7.89 -6.97 -18.42
N LEU A 8 6.92 -6.10 -18.16
CA LEU A 8 6.94 -5.08 -17.13
C LEU A 8 6.22 -5.60 -15.89
N ALA A 9 7.01 -5.97 -14.87
CA ALA A 9 6.53 -6.54 -13.61
C ALA A 9 7.23 -5.92 -12.38
N GLY A 10 7.61 -4.65 -12.45
CA GLY A 10 8.35 -3.95 -11.38
C GLY A 10 7.49 -3.47 -10.21
N GLY A 11 6.20 -3.83 -10.17
CA GLY A 11 5.27 -3.48 -9.10
C GLY A 11 4.85 -2.01 -9.06
N SER A 12 4.05 -1.65 -8.04
CA SER A 12 3.68 -0.28 -7.71
C SER A 12 4.53 0.22 -6.55
N THR A 13 5.44 1.15 -6.83
CA THR A 13 6.54 1.48 -5.91
C THR A 13 6.47 2.90 -5.35
N ILE A 14 5.59 3.75 -5.89
CA ILE A 14 5.45 5.14 -5.43
C ILE A 14 4.53 5.15 -4.20
N PRO A 15 5.05 5.39 -2.98
CA PRO A 15 4.23 5.39 -1.78
C PRO A 15 3.29 6.61 -1.78
N ARG A 16 2.15 6.48 -1.12
CA ARG A 16 1.29 7.61 -0.80
C ARG A 16 1.94 8.43 0.30
N ASP A 17 2.01 9.74 0.10
CA ASP A 17 2.49 10.68 1.09
C ASP A 17 1.35 11.40 1.80
N LEU A 18 1.65 11.89 3.00
CA LEU A 18 0.74 12.67 3.83
C LEU A 18 1.30 14.09 3.98
N ASN A 19 0.87 14.98 3.10
CA ASN A 19 1.30 16.37 3.13
C ASN A 19 0.52 17.14 4.21
N ALA A 20 1.14 17.25 5.39
CA ALA A 20 0.67 18.10 6.48
C ALA A 20 1.80 19.01 6.96
N PRO A 21 1.50 20.15 7.61
CA PRO A 21 2.50 20.97 8.30
C PRO A 21 3.45 20.12 9.14
N GLY A 22 4.75 20.43 9.07
CA GLY A 22 5.80 19.71 9.79
C GLY A 22 6.22 18.35 9.21
N ARG A 23 5.72 17.95 8.03
CA ARG A 23 6.07 16.68 7.36
C ARG A 23 7.58 16.42 7.18
N SER A 24 8.40 17.46 7.20
CA SER A 24 9.87 17.38 7.11
C SER A 24 10.57 17.06 8.43
N ALA A 25 9.85 16.93 9.55
CA ALA A 25 10.43 16.55 10.84
C ALA A 25 11.10 15.17 10.77
N LYS A 26 12.26 15.03 11.43
CA LYS A 26 12.99 13.76 11.49
C LYS A 26 12.21 12.75 12.33
N GLY A 27 12.05 11.52 11.85
CA GLY A 27 11.24 10.49 12.49
C GLY A 27 9.92 10.19 11.77
N ILE A 28 9.63 10.85 10.65
CA ILE A 28 8.50 10.51 9.77
C ILE A 28 9.03 9.74 8.56
N HIS A 29 8.66 8.47 8.43
CA HIS A 29 9.16 7.58 7.39
C HIS A 29 8.03 6.87 6.65
N TYR A 30 8.25 6.49 5.39
CA TYR A 30 7.36 5.53 4.74
C TYR A 30 7.54 4.16 5.38
N ALA A 31 6.45 3.40 5.48
CA ALA A 31 6.47 2.05 6.04
C ALA A 31 7.49 1.13 5.35
N MET A 32 7.66 1.27 4.04
CA MET A 32 8.62 0.43 3.30
C MET A 32 10.08 0.68 3.65
N ASP A 33 10.45 1.88 4.06
CA ASP A 33 11.82 2.16 4.48
C ASP A 33 12.14 1.40 5.76
N PHE A 34 11.20 1.43 6.71
CA PHE A 34 11.28 0.70 7.97
C PHE A 34 11.25 -0.83 7.79
N LEU A 35 10.25 -1.35 7.06
CA LEU A 35 10.08 -2.79 6.87
C LEU A 35 11.22 -3.41 6.05
N LYS A 36 11.73 -2.70 5.04
CA LYS A 36 12.89 -3.15 4.25
C LYS A 36 14.14 -3.27 5.12
N GLN A 37 14.38 -2.32 6.03
CA GLN A 37 15.48 -2.43 6.99
C GLN A 37 15.29 -3.64 7.91
N GLN A 38 14.09 -3.86 8.45
CA GLN A 38 13.82 -5.01 9.30
C GLN A 38 14.08 -6.34 8.57
N ASN A 39 13.58 -6.49 7.35
CA ASN A 39 13.78 -7.69 6.55
C ASN A 39 15.27 -7.96 6.30
N LYS A 40 16.04 -6.90 6.03
CA LYS A 40 17.51 -7.01 5.88
C LYS A 40 18.19 -7.43 7.18
N ARG A 41 17.81 -6.87 8.33
CA ARG A 41 18.35 -7.25 9.65
C ARG A 41 18.12 -8.72 9.97
N VAL A 42 16.88 -9.20 9.81
CA VAL A 42 16.53 -10.61 10.06
C VAL A 42 17.27 -11.55 9.10
N SER A 43 17.51 -11.10 7.87
CA SER A 43 18.27 -11.86 6.87
C SER A 43 19.78 -11.69 6.97
N LEU A 44 20.30 -11.01 8.01
CA LEU A 44 21.73 -10.68 8.19
C LEU A 44 22.36 -9.96 6.98
N ARG A 45 21.57 -9.18 6.24
CA ARG A 45 22.01 -8.37 5.11
C ARG A 45 22.25 -6.92 5.53
N GLN A 46 23.24 -6.29 4.92
CA GLN A 46 23.50 -4.86 5.11
C GLN A 46 22.41 -3.99 4.48
N PHE A 47 22.11 -2.87 5.13
CA PHE A 47 21.28 -1.81 4.59
C PHE A 47 22.08 -0.50 4.56
N GLU A 48 21.63 0.41 3.71
CA GLU A 48 22.22 1.74 3.54
C GLU A 48 21.23 2.77 4.10
N GLY A 49 21.74 3.94 4.48
CA GLY A 49 20.94 5.05 5.00
C GLY A 49 20.82 5.08 6.53
N GLU A 50 20.01 6.01 7.01
CA GLU A 50 19.75 6.23 8.43
C GLU A 50 19.01 5.03 9.04
N GLU A 51 19.41 4.63 10.25
CA GLU A 51 18.75 3.55 10.98
C GLU A 51 17.36 3.97 11.46
N ILE A 52 16.34 3.20 11.05
CA ILE A 52 14.97 3.37 11.53
C ILE A 52 14.66 2.24 12.50
N LYS A 53 14.49 2.59 13.78
CA LYS A 53 14.20 1.65 14.86
C LYS A 53 13.11 2.20 15.79
N ALA A 54 12.21 1.32 16.21
CA ALA A 54 11.10 1.62 17.09
C ALA A 54 11.44 1.51 18.59
N THR A 55 12.60 0.93 18.94
CA THR A 55 12.99 0.65 20.33
C THR A 55 12.87 1.90 21.22
N GLY A 56 12.08 1.79 22.28
CA GLY A 56 11.88 2.85 23.27
C GLY A 56 11.03 4.05 22.79
N LYS A 57 10.53 4.04 21.55
CA LYS A 57 9.74 5.14 20.96
C LYS A 57 8.24 4.89 21.08
N ASN A 58 7.48 5.96 21.15
CA ASN A 58 6.05 6.01 20.89
C ASN A 58 5.84 6.07 19.37
N VAL A 59 5.34 4.97 18.81
CA VAL A 59 5.21 4.79 17.36
C VAL A 59 3.76 5.04 16.93
N ILE A 60 3.59 5.87 15.91
CA ILE A 60 2.31 6.04 15.23
C ILE A 60 2.38 5.42 13.84
N VAL A 61 1.46 4.51 13.53
CA VAL A 61 1.31 3.89 12.21
C VAL A 61 0.07 4.49 11.56
N ILE A 62 0.23 5.14 10.41
CA ILE A 62 -0.87 5.75 9.67
C ILE A 62 -1.26 4.82 8.51
N GLY A 63 -2.40 4.15 8.63
CA GLY A 63 -2.94 3.19 7.66
C GLY A 63 -3.33 1.84 8.26
N GLY A 64 -4.52 1.36 7.90
CA GLY A 64 -5.16 0.14 8.42
C GLY A 64 -4.91 -1.15 7.62
N GLY A 65 -4.14 -1.10 6.54
CA GLY A 65 -3.85 -2.26 5.68
C GLY A 65 -2.83 -3.24 6.24
N ASP A 66 -2.51 -4.28 5.47
CA ASP A 66 -1.54 -5.32 5.85
C ASP A 66 -0.15 -4.73 6.14
N THR A 67 0.29 -3.74 5.34
CA THR A 67 1.53 -2.99 5.60
C THR A 67 1.53 -2.29 6.96
N GLY A 68 0.39 -1.77 7.40
CA GLY A 68 0.23 -1.18 8.72
C GLY A 68 0.35 -2.24 9.82
N SER A 69 -0.30 -3.40 9.63
CA SER A 69 -0.17 -4.56 10.51
C SER A 69 1.29 -4.99 10.68
N ASP A 70 2.06 -5.07 9.59
CA ASP A 70 3.47 -5.44 9.64
C ASP A 70 4.33 -4.40 10.39
N CYS A 71 4.02 -3.11 10.23
CA CYS A 71 4.67 -2.04 10.98
C CYS A 71 4.39 -2.16 12.48
N ILE A 72 3.16 -2.49 12.86
CA ILE A 72 2.76 -2.70 14.26
C ILE A 72 3.56 -3.86 14.86
N GLY A 73 3.48 -5.04 14.25
CA GLY A 73 4.16 -6.23 14.76
C GLY A 73 5.69 -6.06 14.79
N THR A 74 6.26 -5.37 13.80
CA THR A 74 7.69 -5.05 13.82
C THR A 74 8.05 -4.09 14.95
N SER A 75 7.26 -3.05 15.17
CA SER A 75 7.50 -2.07 16.23
C SER A 75 7.43 -2.69 17.61
N ASN A 76 6.42 -3.54 17.86
CA ASN A 76 6.29 -4.31 19.09
C ASN A 76 7.50 -5.20 19.34
N ARG A 77 7.90 -6.00 18.33
CA ARG A 77 9.06 -6.89 18.46
C ARG A 77 10.41 -6.18 18.58
N GLN A 78 10.49 -4.93 18.14
CA GLN A 78 11.66 -4.07 18.37
C GLN A 78 11.65 -3.39 19.76
N GLY A 79 10.62 -3.59 20.58
CA GLY A 79 10.52 -3.00 21.91
C GLY A 79 10.10 -1.54 21.90
N ALA A 80 9.14 -1.16 21.06
CA ALA A 80 8.49 0.14 21.13
C ALA A 80 7.90 0.40 22.53
N LYS A 81 7.93 1.66 22.96
CA LYS A 81 7.30 2.08 24.23
C LYS A 81 5.79 2.03 24.12
N SER A 82 5.25 2.44 22.98
CA SER A 82 3.84 2.33 22.64
C SER A 82 3.69 2.25 21.12
N VAL A 83 2.60 1.63 20.66
CA VAL A 83 2.23 1.59 19.24
C VAL A 83 0.76 1.99 19.12
N THR A 84 0.50 3.00 18.29
CA THR A 84 -0.86 3.48 17.99
C THR A 84 -1.08 3.49 16.48
N GLN A 85 -2.19 2.92 16.02
CA GLN A 85 -2.60 2.92 14.62
C GLN A 85 -3.70 3.95 14.40
N PHE A 86 -3.53 4.79 13.38
CA PHE A 86 -4.54 5.72 12.90
C PHE A 86 -5.10 5.28 11.56
N GLU A 87 -6.42 5.28 11.46
CA GLU A 87 -7.16 5.05 10.23
C GLU A 87 -8.10 6.23 10.01
N ILE A 88 -8.10 6.75 8.78
CA ILE A 88 -8.97 7.86 8.40
C ILE A 88 -10.41 7.38 8.23
N MET A 89 -10.60 6.13 7.80
CA MET A 89 -11.91 5.52 7.65
C MET A 89 -12.57 5.22 9.00
N PRO A 90 -13.91 5.18 9.06
CA PRO A 90 -14.62 4.71 10.24
C PRO A 90 -14.30 3.23 10.52
N MET A 91 -14.49 2.82 11.78
CA MET A 91 -14.29 1.43 12.17
C MET A 91 -15.18 0.50 11.33
N PRO A 92 -14.61 -0.46 10.59
CA PRO A 92 -15.40 -1.41 9.82
C PRO A 92 -16.27 -2.28 10.75
N PRO A 93 -17.41 -2.80 10.26
CA PRO A 93 -18.23 -3.70 11.05
C PRO A 93 -17.55 -5.06 11.29
N GLU A 94 -17.87 -5.71 12.40
CA GLU A 94 -17.39 -7.07 12.70
C GLU A 94 -18.09 -8.14 11.86
N VAL A 95 -19.34 -7.87 11.48
CA VAL A 95 -20.18 -8.78 10.70
C VAL A 95 -20.56 -8.16 9.36
N ARG A 96 -20.82 -9.03 8.38
CA ARG A 96 -21.20 -8.62 7.02
C ARG A 96 -22.52 -7.85 7.05
N ALA A 97 -22.47 -6.58 6.66
CA ALA A 97 -23.66 -5.75 6.50
C ALA A 97 -24.44 -6.12 5.23
N ALA A 98 -25.74 -5.82 5.20
CA ALA A 98 -26.62 -6.16 4.08
C ALA A 98 -26.15 -5.57 2.72
N HIS A 99 -25.51 -4.40 2.73
CA HIS A 99 -24.99 -3.75 1.52
C HIS A 99 -23.69 -4.37 0.99
N MET A 100 -23.09 -5.32 1.72
CA MET A 100 -21.96 -6.11 1.27
C MET A 100 -22.39 -7.58 1.20
N PRO A 101 -23.20 -8.05 0.23
CA PRO A 101 -23.64 -9.45 0.17
C PRO A 101 -22.59 -10.39 -0.45
N TRP A 102 -22.61 -11.68 -0.11
CA TRP A 102 -21.85 -12.68 -0.86
C TRP A 102 -22.33 -12.71 -2.32
N PRO A 103 -21.45 -12.80 -3.35
CA PRO A 103 -20.02 -13.13 -3.31
C PRO A 103 -19.04 -11.95 -3.23
N SER A 104 -19.50 -10.72 -2.94
CA SER A 104 -18.58 -9.58 -2.79
C SER A 104 -17.62 -9.79 -1.61
N TYR A 105 -16.37 -9.37 -1.76
CA TYR A 105 -15.42 -9.39 -0.64
C TYR A 105 -15.81 -8.29 0.37
N PRO A 106 -16.09 -8.64 1.64
CA PRO A 106 -16.62 -7.67 2.60
C PRO A 106 -15.49 -6.87 3.23
N MET A 107 -15.75 -5.59 3.53
CA MET A 107 -14.86 -4.78 4.37
C MET A 107 -15.25 -4.97 5.84
N LEU A 108 -14.63 -5.97 6.47
CA LEU A 108 -14.82 -6.27 7.90
C LEU A 108 -13.64 -5.78 8.73
N LEU A 109 -13.88 -5.60 10.03
CA LEU A 109 -12.84 -5.31 10.99
C LEU A 109 -11.85 -6.48 11.01
N LYS A 110 -10.63 -6.23 10.51
CA LYS A 110 -9.55 -7.21 10.58
C LYS A 110 -8.79 -7.03 11.89
N VAL A 111 -8.61 -8.15 12.58
CA VAL A 111 -7.68 -8.32 13.70
C VAL A 111 -6.65 -9.35 13.25
N THR A 112 -5.37 -9.01 13.42
CA THR A 112 -4.23 -9.87 13.07
C THR A 112 -3.42 -10.13 14.33
N SER A 113 -2.54 -11.13 14.30
CA SER A 113 -1.63 -11.40 15.42
C SER A 113 -0.79 -10.18 15.83
N SER A 114 -0.44 -9.31 14.87
CA SER A 114 0.29 -8.06 15.18
C SER A 114 -0.54 -7.07 15.99
N HIS A 115 -1.86 -7.05 15.82
CA HIS A 115 -2.74 -6.24 16.67
C HIS A 115 -2.84 -6.83 18.09
N GLU A 116 -2.90 -8.17 18.19
CA GLU A 116 -2.97 -8.88 19.47
C GLU A 116 -1.68 -8.74 20.29
N GLU A 117 -0.53 -8.53 19.65
CA GLU A 117 0.75 -8.23 20.30
C GLU A 117 0.76 -6.87 21.05
N GLY A 118 -0.22 -6.00 20.81
CA GLY A 118 -0.41 -4.75 21.53
C GLY A 118 -0.40 -3.53 20.61
N VAL A 119 -1.58 -2.92 20.42
CA VAL A 119 -1.72 -1.66 19.67
C VAL A 119 -2.98 -0.93 20.13
N SER A 120 -2.90 0.40 20.24
CA SER A 120 -4.09 1.23 20.35
C SER A 120 -4.57 1.61 18.95
N ARG A 121 -5.84 1.34 18.62
CA ARG A 121 -6.40 1.64 17.28
C ARG A 121 -7.37 2.80 17.39
N THR A 122 -7.16 3.79 16.55
CA THR A 122 -8.03 4.96 16.48
C THR A 122 -8.53 5.13 15.05
N TRP A 123 -9.85 5.23 14.92
CA TRP A 123 -10.57 5.29 13.65
C TRP A 123 -11.16 6.66 13.43
N ALA A 124 -11.51 6.96 12.18
CA ALA A 124 -12.11 8.23 11.80
C ALA A 124 -11.26 9.42 12.26
N VAL A 125 -9.94 9.35 12.01
CA VAL A 125 -8.98 10.38 12.42
C VAL A 125 -8.19 10.89 11.23
N ASN A 126 -8.13 12.21 11.09
CA ASN A 126 -7.26 12.88 10.14
C ASN A 126 -6.06 13.53 10.84
N THR A 127 -4.90 13.47 10.18
CA THR A 127 -3.68 14.12 10.68
C THR A 127 -3.69 15.60 10.31
N LYS A 128 -3.52 16.47 11.28
CA LYS A 128 -3.49 17.93 11.10
C LYS A 128 -2.09 18.48 10.95
N GLU A 129 -1.16 18.02 11.79
CA GLU A 129 0.18 18.62 11.89
C GLU A 129 1.15 17.67 12.60
N PHE A 130 2.36 17.59 12.06
CA PHE A 130 3.52 16.99 12.72
C PHE A 130 4.26 18.07 13.50
N ILE A 131 4.47 17.87 14.79
CA ILE A 131 5.10 18.85 15.68
C ILE A 131 6.54 18.40 15.94
N ALA A 132 7.49 19.23 15.53
CA ALA A 132 8.91 19.01 15.77
C ALA A 132 9.39 19.70 17.06
N ASP A 133 10.44 19.15 17.67
CA ASP A 133 11.21 19.81 18.72
C ASP A 133 12.14 20.90 18.16
N GLU A 134 12.85 21.59 19.04
CA GLU A 134 13.81 22.65 18.68
C GLU A 134 14.96 22.16 17.78
N ASN A 135 15.24 20.85 17.77
CA ASN A 135 16.28 20.21 16.97
C ASN A 135 15.75 19.66 15.63
N GLY A 136 14.45 19.85 15.34
CA GLY A 136 13.79 19.36 14.14
C GLY A 136 13.40 17.89 14.15
N ASN A 137 13.42 17.22 15.31
CA ASN A 137 12.93 15.85 15.47
C ASN A 137 11.45 15.84 15.80
N LEU A 138 10.73 14.83 15.33
CA LEU A 138 9.33 14.63 15.65
C LEU A 138 9.17 14.42 17.17
N ALA A 139 8.31 15.23 17.78
CA ALA A 139 7.97 15.15 19.19
C ALA A 139 6.49 14.78 19.40
N ALA A 140 5.61 15.20 18.49
CA ALA A 140 4.19 14.91 18.59
C ALA A 140 3.46 14.96 17.24
N LEU A 141 2.24 14.42 17.22
CA LEU A 141 1.31 14.44 16.11
C LEU A 141 -0.04 15.00 16.57
N LYS A 142 -0.49 16.08 15.92
CA LYS A 142 -1.82 16.64 16.11
C LYS A 142 -2.79 16.03 15.12
N VAL A 143 -3.93 15.58 15.62
CA VAL A 143 -4.99 14.97 14.82
C VAL A 143 -6.35 15.55 15.17
N VAL A 144 -7.34 15.30 14.33
CA VAL A 144 -8.75 15.66 14.53
C VAL A 144 -9.63 14.48 14.15
N ASN A 145 -10.80 14.35 14.77
CA ASN A 145 -11.77 13.36 14.32
C ASN A 145 -12.44 13.83 13.01
N VAL A 146 -12.89 12.86 12.21
CA VAL A 146 -13.63 13.13 10.99
C VAL A 146 -14.94 12.36 10.95
N GLU A 147 -15.94 12.96 10.33
CA GLU A 147 -17.20 12.29 9.98
C GLU A 147 -17.26 12.11 8.46
N TRP A 148 -17.56 10.89 8.03
CA TRP A 148 -17.63 10.55 6.61
C TRP A 148 -19.07 10.65 6.09
N ASP A 149 -19.21 11.30 4.94
CA ASP A 149 -20.43 11.27 4.14
C ASP A 149 -20.47 9.95 3.35
N ILE A 150 -21.44 9.09 3.67
CA ILE A 150 -21.63 7.76 3.07
C ILE A 150 -22.80 7.82 2.08
N ASP A 151 -22.58 7.40 0.84
CA ASP A 151 -23.64 7.33 -0.17
C ASP A 151 -24.60 6.15 0.05
N ALA A 152 -25.67 6.10 -0.75
CA ALA A 152 -26.66 5.03 -0.70
C ALA A 152 -26.10 3.62 -0.99
N ASN A 153 -24.91 3.52 -1.59
CA ASN A 153 -24.21 2.28 -1.87
C ASN A 153 -23.17 1.92 -0.78
N GLY A 154 -23.13 2.66 0.33
CA GLY A 154 -22.18 2.45 1.41
C GLY A 154 -20.77 2.96 1.11
N ARG A 155 -20.59 3.79 0.06
CA ARG A 155 -19.29 4.33 -0.31
C ARG A 155 -19.03 5.64 0.40
N ALA A 156 -17.86 5.76 0.98
CA ALA A 156 -17.33 7.00 1.51
C ALA A 156 -17.04 7.99 0.37
N THR A 157 -17.71 9.15 0.37
CA THR A 157 -17.63 10.15 -0.72
C THR A 157 -16.83 11.38 -0.36
N GLY A 158 -16.76 11.71 0.93
CA GLY A 158 -16.01 12.83 1.49
C GLY A 158 -16.08 12.78 3.01
N PHE A 159 -15.27 13.60 3.67
CA PHE A 159 -15.29 13.73 5.12
C PHE A 159 -15.23 15.18 5.56
N LYS A 160 -15.72 15.44 6.77
CA LYS A 160 -15.65 16.73 7.45
C LYS A 160 -14.93 16.54 8.77
N GLU A 161 -14.05 17.48 9.11
CA GLU A 161 -13.41 17.51 10.42
C GLU A 161 -14.42 17.92 11.49
N VAL A 162 -14.37 17.27 12.65
CA VAL A 162 -15.23 17.58 13.79
C VAL A 162 -14.51 18.59 14.67
N GLU A 163 -14.99 19.84 14.68
CA GLU A 163 -14.39 20.92 15.47
C GLU A 163 -14.36 20.59 16.97
N GLY A 164 -13.28 20.97 17.65
CA GLY A 164 -13.11 20.75 19.09
C GLY A 164 -12.67 19.33 19.47
N THR A 165 -12.42 18.45 18.48
CA THR A 165 -11.90 17.09 18.71
C THR A 165 -10.39 16.98 18.50
N GLU A 166 -9.70 18.10 18.36
CA GLU A 166 -8.26 18.13 18.19
C GLU A 166 -7.55 17.57 19.41
N ARG A 167 -6.59 16.69 19.15
CA ARG A 167 -5.76 16.07 20.19
C ARG A 167 -4.36 15.84 19.69
N THR A 168 -3.42 15.85 20.64
CA THR A 168 -2.00 15.71 20.37
C THR A 168 -1.48 14.42 21.00
N TYR A 169 -0.79 13.62 20.21
CA TYR A 169 -0.13 12.39 20.63
C TYR A 169 1.38 12.61 20.65
N ALA A 170 2.03 12.35 21.78
CA ALA A 170 3.48 12.33 21.83
C ALA A 170 4.01 11.15 20.99
N CYS A 171 4.95 11.42 20.08
CA CYS A 171 5.53 10.40 19.21
C CYS A 171 6.90 10.81 18.69
N GLU A 172 7.82 9.84 18.63
CA GLU A 172 9.16 10.03 18.08
C GLU A 172 9.34 9.27 16.75
N LEU A 173 8.35 8.48 16.34
CA LEU A 173 8.35 7.74 15.08
C LEU A 173 6.95 7.68 14.46
N VAL A 174 6.80 8.17 13.24
CA VAL A 174 5.61 7.95 12.40
C VAL A 174 5.98 7.07 11.20
N LEU A 175 5.15 6.05 10.95
CA LEU A 175 5.25 5.15 9.81
C LEU A 175 4.04 5.33 8.89
N LEU A 176 4.26 5.86 7.69
CA LEU A 176 3.23 6.07 6.67
C LEU A 176 2.97 4.76 5.91
N ALA A 177 1.88 4.07 6.25
CA ALA A 177 1.47 2.77 5.70
C ALA A 177 0.18 2.89 4.85
N MET A 178 0.09 3.95 4.05
CA MET A 178 -1.12 4.31 3.29
C MET A 178 -1.21 3.65 1.90
N GLY A 179 -0.27 2.74 1.59
CA GLY A 179 -0.18 2.07 0.29
C GLY A 179 0.53 2.88 -0.80
N PHE A 180 0.37 2.44 -2.04
CA PHE A 180 1.08 2.96 -3.22
C PHE A 180 0.12 3.53 -4.26
N LEU A 181 0.61 4.47 -5.05
CA LEU A 181 -0.15 5.11 -6.12
C LEU A 181 -0.02 4.33 -7.43
N TYR A 182 1.21 4.12 -7.88
CA TYR A 182 1.53 3.56 -9.20
C TYR A 182 3.02 3.17 -9.27
N PRO A 183 3.48 2.56 -10.37
CA PRO A 183 4.89 2.20 -10.59
C PRO A 183 5.81 3.41 -10.75
N GLN A 184 7.11 3.22 -10.49
CA GLN A 184 8.13 4.23 -10.85
C GLN A 184 8.08 4.56 -12.35
N LYS A 185 7.64 5.77 -12.68
CA LYS A 185 7.52 6.24 -14.08
C LYS A 185 8.87 6.70 -14.63
N GLN A 186 9.57 7.53 -13.85
CA GLN A 186 10.86 8.09 -14.24
C GLN A 186 11.87 6.98 -14.51
N GLY A 187 12.57 7.07 -15.64
CA GLY A 187 13.53 6.06 -16.07
C GLY A 187 12.92 5.08 -17.04
N LEU A 188 12.61 3.85 -16.61
CA LEU A 188 12.24 2.77 -17.52
C LEU A 188 10.97 3.08 -18.33
N LEU A 189 9.86 3.45 -17.67
CA LEU A 189 8.58 3.59 -18.34
C LEU A 189 8.54 4.80 -19.29
N GLU A 190 9.07 5.94 -18.85
CA GLU A 190 9.22 7.14 -19.70
C GLU A 190 10.10 6.87 -20.93
N LYS A 191 11.24 6.18 -20.76
CA LYS A 191 12.13 5.85 -21.88
C LYS A 191 11.50 4.85 -22.85
N LEU A 192 10.66 3.96 -22.36
CA LEU A 192 9.94 3.01 -23.21
C LEU A 192 8.77 3.68 -23.94
N GLY A 193 8.18 4.75 -23.40
CA GLY A 193 7.03 5.43 -24.00
C GLY A 193 5.74 4.61 -23.93
N VAL A 194 5.57 3.80 -22.88
CA VAL A 194 4.34 3.04 -22.67
C VAL A 194 3.22 3.96 -22.17
N GLU A 195 2.00 3.73 -22.66
CA GLU A 195 0.83 4.44 -22.16
C GLU A 195 0.50 4.04 -20.70
N LEU A 196 -0.07 4.99 -19.97
CA LEU A 196 -0.55 4.79 -18.60
C LEU A 196 -2.08 4.92 -18.55
N ASP A 197 -2.70 4.23 -17.58
CA ASP A 197 -4.12 4.40 -17.29
C ASP A 197 -4.39 5.67 -16.45
N GLU A 198 -5.66 5.96 -16.17
CA GLU A 198 -6.07 7.13 -15.36
C GLU A 198 -5.53 7.10 -13.92
N ARG A 199 -5.15 5.92 -13.43
CA ARG A 199 -4.55 5.71 -12.10
C ARG A 199 -3.02 5.79 -12.15
N GLY A 200 -2.43 5.91 -13.34
CA GLY A 200 -1.00 5.99 -13.57
C GLY A 200 -0.27 4.65 -13.65
N ASN A 201 -0.99 3.52 -13.69
CA ASN A 201 -0.41 2.20 -13.92
C ASN A 201 -0.10 2.00 -15.40
N VAL A 202 0.74 1.01 -15.74
CA VAL A 202 1.01 0.68 -17.14
C VAL A 202 -0.27 0.17 -17.79
N LYS A 203 -0.71 0.83 -18.86
CA LYS A 203 -1.95 0.52 -19.55
C LYS A 203 -1.78 -0.77 -20.35
N ALA A 204 -2.41 -1.82 -19.84
CA ALA A 204 -2.64 -3.06 -20.56
C ALA A 204 -3.97 -3.69 -20.11
N VAL A 205 -4.74 -4.17 -21.08
CA VAL A 205 -6.09 -4.72 -20.84
C VAL A 205 -5.95 -6.13 -20.24
N GLU A 206 -6.73 -6.44 -19.20
CA GLU A 206 -6.78 -7.80 -18.65
C GLU A 206 -7.21 -8.80 -19.74
N GLY A 207 -6.53 -9.95 -19.79
CA GLY A 207 -6.71 -10.95 -20.86
C GLY A 207 -5.85 -10.68 -22.11
N VAL A 208 -5.33 -9.46 -22.31
CA VAL A 208 -4.44 -9.11 -23.43
C VAL A 208 -3.00 -8.87 -22.95
N TYR A 209 -2.83 -8.14 -21.84
CA TYR A 209 -1.57 -7.81 -21.16
C TYR A 209 -0.49 -7.10 -21.99
N GLN A 210 -0.68 -6.96 -23.30
CA GLN A 210 0.15 -6.17 -24.21
C GLN A 210 -0.10 -4.68 -24.00
N THR A 211 0.96 -3.86 -24.08
CA THR A 211 0.86 -2.40 -24.02
C THR A 211 0.61 -1.81 -25.42
N ASN A 212 0.65 -0.49 -25.56
CA ASN A 212 0.66 0.19 -26.86
C ASN A 212 1.87 -0.19 -27.74
N ILE A 213 2.90 -0.84 -27.20
CA ILE A 213 4.08 -1.28 -27.93
C ILE A 213 4.03 -2.80 -28.11
N PRO A 214 3.93 -3.33 -29.35
CA PRO A 214 3.58 -4.74 -29.57
C PRO A 214 4.45 -5.78 -28.86
N LYS A 215 5.73 -5.51 -28.64
CA LYS A 215 6.62 -6.47 -27.97
C LYS A 215 6.72 -6.30 -26.45
N ILE A 216 5.93 -5.39 -25.86
CA ILE A 216 5.98 -5.05 -24.43
C ILE A 216 4.66 -5.44 -23.78
N PHE A 217 4.76 -6.14 -22.66
CA PHE A 217 3.64 -6.63 -21.87
C PHE A 217 3.76 -6.14 -20.43
N ALA A 218 2.66 -6.10 -19.68
CA ALA A 218 2.62 -5.68 -18.29
C ALA A 218 1.75 -6.61 -17.44
N ALA A 219 2.22 -6.92 -16.23
CA ALA A 219 1.55 -7.85 -15.32
C ALA A 219 1.66 -7.41 -13.85
N GLY A 220 0.72 -7.90 -13.04
CA GLY A 220 0.72 -7.69 -11.59
C GLY A 220 0.52 -6.24 -11.22
N ASP A 221 1.07 -5.82 -10.08
CA ASP A 221 0.83 -4.47 -9.54
C ASP A 221 1.26 -3.34 -10.47
N MET A 222 2.15 -3.60 -11.44
CA MET A 222 2.56 -2.62 -12.43
C MET A 222 1.44 -2.25 -13.42
N ARG A 223 0.51 -3.17 -13.65
CA ARG A 223 -0.68 -3.01 -14.49
C ARG A 223 -1.95 -2.77 -13.67
N ARG A 224 -2.14 -3.56 -12.61
CA ARG A 224 -3.35 -3.59 -11.76
C ARG A 224 -3.38 -2.48 -10.71
N GLY A 225 -2.21 -1.99 -10.30
CA GLY A 225 -2.02 -1.32 -9.02
C GLY A 225 -1.89 -2.31 -7.86
N GLN A 226 -1.52 -1.82 -6.68
CA GLN A 226 -1.28 -2.64 -5.49
C GLN A 226 -2.39 -3.67 -5.24
N SER A 227 -2.03 -4.95 -5.12
CA SER A 227 -2.99 -6.03 -4.95
C SER A 227 -2.40 -7.22 -4.19
N LEU A 228 -3.11 -8.36 -4.23
CA LEU A 228 -2.67 -9.60 -3.60
C LEU A 228 -1.65 -10.33 -4.47
N VAL A 229 -0.74 -11.06 -3.84
CA VAL A 229 0.27 -11.90 -4.50
C VAL A 229 -0.36 -12.89 -5.50
N VAL A 230 -1.53 -13.45 -5.16
CA VAL A 230 -2.25 -14.38 -6.06
C VAL A 230 -2.65 -13.72 -7.39
N TRP A 231 -2.99 -12.43 -7.38
CA TRP A 231 -3.29 -11.69 -8.61
C TRP A 231 -2.04 -11.46 -9.44
N ALA A 232 -0.91 -11.13 -8.82
CA ALA A 232 0.36 -11.01 -9.52
C ALA A 232 0.78 -12.34 -10.18
N ILE A 233 0.62 -13.47 -9.47
CA ILE A 233 0.87 -14.81 -10.02
C ILE A 233 -0.09 -15.11 -11.18
N SER A 234 -1.40 -14.85 -11.00
CA SER A 234 -2.40 -15.10 -12.04
C SER A 234 -2.10 -14.29 -13.30
N GLU A 235 -1.90 -12.97 -13.18
CA GLU A 235 -1.61 -12.11 -14.32
C GLU A 235 -0.26 -12.45 -14.98
N GLY A 236 0.76 -12.84 -14.19
CA GLY A 236 2.04 -13.30 -14.73
C GLY A 236 1.90 -14.55 -15.61
N ARG A 237 1.07 -15.52 -15.19
CA ARG A 237 0.80 -16.73 -15.98
C ARG A 237 0.06 -16.43 -17.27
N GLU A 238 -0.98 -15.60 -17.21
CA GLU A 238 -1.73 -15.20 -18.40
C GLU A 238 -0.88 -14.37 -19.36
N THR A 239 -0.03 -13.47 -18.84
CA THR A 239 0.91 -12.69 -19.64
C THR A 239 1.92 -13.59 -20.35
N ALA A 240 2.45 -14.61 -19.67
CA ALA A 240 3.34 -15.59 -20.29
C ALA A 240 2.67 -16.32 -21.46
N ARG A 241 1.40 -16.70 -21.32
CA ARG A 241 0.60 -17.27 -22.41
C ARG A 241 0.46 -16.31 -23.59
N LYS A 242 0.18 -15.03 -23.35
CA LYS A 242 0.05 -14.02 -24.41
C LYS A 242 1.35 -13.75 -25.15
N ILE A 243 2.48 -13.81 -24.44
CA ILE A 243 3.81 -13.72 -25.06
C ILE A 243 4.11 -14.94 -25.93
N ASP A 244 3.76 -16.14 -25.45
CA ASP A 244 3.92 -17.37 -26.24
C ASP A 244 3.07 -17.32 -27.52
N GLU A 245 1.81 -16.87 -27.42
CA GLU A 245 0.94 -16.61 -28.58
C GLU A 245 1.56 -15.57 -29.53
N TYR A 246 2.15 -14.49 -29.01
CA TYR A 246 2.80 -13.45 -29.81
C TYR A 246 4.04 -13.96 -30.56
N LEU A 247 4.86 -14.79 -29.92
CA LEU A 247 6.12 -15.29 -30.50
C LEU A 247 5.90 -16.50 -31.43
N MET A 248 4.94 -17.36 -31.12
CA MET A 248 4.74 -18.66 -31.76
C MET A 248 3.47 -18.74 -32.62
N GLY A 249 2.55 -17.78 -32.49
CA GLY A 249 1.23 -17.77 -33.14
C GLY A 249 0.15 -18.55 -32.40
N TYR A 250 0.51 -19.42 -31.43
CA TYR A 250 -0.41 -20.15 -30.57
C TYR A 250 0.28 -20.51 -29.24
N SER A 251 -0.49 -20.86 -28.20
CA SER A 251 0.07 -21.33 -26.94
C SER A 251 -0.62 -22.58 -26.37
N LYS A 252 0.21 -23.49 -25.85
CA LYS A 252 -0.21 -24.67 -25.07
C LYS A 252 -0.16 -24.42 -23.56
N LEU A 253 0.25 -23.24 -23.11
CA LEU A 253 0.31 -22.91 -21.68
C LEU A 253 -1.10 -22.85 -21.08
N PRO A 254 -1.32 -23.34 -19.85
CA PRO A 254 -2.66 -23.28 -19.23
C PRO A 254 -3.11 -21.83 -19.01
N SER A 255 -4.42 -21.59 -19.10
CA SER A 255 -5.05 -20.30 -18.80
C SER A 255 -6.26 -20.51 -17.89
N LYS A 256 -6.52 -19.55 -16.99
CA LYS A 256 -7.74 -19.51 -16.17
C LYS A 256 -9.00 -19.32 -17.03
N ASP A 257 -8.85 -18.72 -18.22
CA ASP A 257 -9.94 -18.40 -19.15
C ASP A 257 -10.09 -19.48 -20.24
N ALA A 258 -9.13 -20.41 -20.35
CA ALA A 258 -9.28 -21.56 -21.21
C ALA A 258 -10.28 -22.53 -20.57
N ILE A 259 -11.46 -22.66 -21.20
CA ILE A 259 -12.42 -23.70 -20.82
C ILE A 259 -11.73 -25.04 -21.03
N ALA A 260 -11.46 -25.75 -19.93
CA ALA A 260 -11.16 -27.16 -19.98
C ALA A 260 -12.45 -27.86 -20.43
N TYR A 261 -12.44 -28.37 -21.67
CA TYR A 261 -13.54 -29.12 -22.31
C TYR A 261 -14.70 -28.28 -22.86
N ALA A 262 -14.62 -27.97 -24.17
CA ALA A 262 -15.77 -27.91 -25.06
C ALA A 262 -15.54 -28.94 -26.19
#